data_AF-A0A9C9DEJ8-F1
#
_entry.id   AF-A0A9C9DEJ8-F1
#
_cell.length_a   1.000
_cell.length_b   1.000
_cell.length_c   1.000
_cell.angle_alpha   90.00
_cell.angle_beta   90.00
_cell.angle_gamma   90.00
#
_symmetry.space_group_name_H-M   'P 1'
#
loop_
_entity.id
_entity.type
_entity.pdbx_description
1 polymer ?
#
loop_
_entity_poly.entity_id
_entity_poly.type
_entity_poly.pdbx_seq_one_letter_code
_entity_poly.pdbx_strand_id
1 'polypeptide(L)'
;MHNDWTWFRLIRDLENGQIPQKVKSFASDLPTPLELIVDGGYVQDPCDFDPYAPQLQWHQYLFEWDTISSRFVLKSQQSPAEVFGALSQLRTLDDLPSILRAFTSNAWLWVDFFMGIRFQILDADLSKEATPVWGASDFWANFLCHLSPWLI
;
A
#
# COMPACT_ATOMS: atom_id res chain seq x y z
N MET A 1 -9.93 24.10 10.25
CA MET A 1 -9.28 22.90 10.83
C MET A 1 -10.33 21.82 11.06
N HIS A 2 -10.60 21.00 10.04
CA HIS A 2 -11.51 19.83 10.13
C HIS A 2 -10.87 18.58 9.47
N ASN A 3 -9.57 18.61 9.15
CA ASN A 3 -8.87 17.56 8.41
C ASN A 3 -8.50 16.33 9.27
N ASP A 4 -8.66 16.41 10.58
CA ASP A 4 -8.46 15.29 11.50
C ASP A 4 -9.46 14.14 11.23
N TRP A 5 -10.60 14.44 10.60
CA TRP A 5 -11.72 13.50 10.43
C TRP A 5 -11.40 12.29 9.54
N THR A 6 -10.50 12.43 8.56
CA THR A 6 -10.23 11.34 7.60
C THR A 6 -9.43 10.22 8.24
N TRP A 7 -8.43 10.55 9.07
CA TRP A 7 -7.64 9.58 9.83
C TRP A 7 -8.50 8.82 10.83
N PHE A 8 -9.31 9.52 11.62
CA PHE A 8 -10.20 8.87 12.59
C PHE A 8 -11.26 7.99 11.93
N ARG A 9 -11.76 8.36 10.75
CA ARG A 9 -12.67 7.52 9.97
C ARG A 9 -11.98 6.26 9.46
N LEU A 10 -10.80 6.38 8.86
CA LEU A 10 -10.03 5.24 8.38
C LEU A 10 -9.68 4.27 9.53
N ILE A 11 -9.19 4.80 10.65
CA ILE A 11 -8.88 4.02 11.86
C ILE A 11 -10.11 3.24 12.31
N ARG A 12 -11.25 3.91 12.45
CA ARG A 12 -12.51 3.26 12.86
C ARG A 12 -12.94 2.18 11.87
N ASP A 13 -12.86 2.45 10.57
CA ASP A 13 -13.30 1.51 9.54
C ASP A 13 -12.38 0.27 9.46
N LEU A 14 -11.08 0.43 9.75
CA LEU A 14 -10.12 -0.67 9.95
C LEU A 14 -10.43 -1.47 11.24
N GLU A 15 -10.71 -0.79 12.36
CA GLU A 15 -11.06 -1.43 13.64
C GLU A 15 -12.36 -2.23 13.59
N ASN A 16 -13.30 -1.84 12.73
CA ASN A 16 -14.52 -2.61 12.47
C ASN A 16 -14.27 -3.93 11.72
N GLY A 17 -13.04 -4.22 11.28
CA GLY A 17 -12.62 -5.50 10.71
C GLY A 17 -13.11 -5.79 9.29
N GLN A 18 -14.03 -4.98 8.74
CA GLN A 18 -14.59 -5.18 7.40
C GLN A 18 -13.53 -5.05 6.30
N ILE A 19 -12.64 -4.06 6.42
CA ILE A 19 -11.55 -3.84 5.45
C ILE A 19 -10.52 -4.99 5.51
N PRO A 20 -9.95 -5.35 6.68
CA PRO A 20 -9.06 -6.50 6.81
C PRO A 20 -9.62 -7.80 6.23
N GLN A 21 -10.89 -8.11 6.50
CA GLN A 21 -11.53 -9.33 5.99
C GLN A 21 -11.68 -9.32 4.47
N LYS A 22 -12.12 -8.19 3.89
CA LYS A 22 -12.23 -8.05 2.43
C LYS A 22 -10.88 -8.18 1.75
N VAL A 23 -9.84 -7.52 2.28
CA VAL A 23 -8.49 -7.59 1.72
C VAL A 23 -7.92 -9.00 1.81
N LYS A 24 -8.12 -9.70 2.94
CA LYS A 24 -7.69 -11.10 3.07
C LYS A 24 -8.36 -11.99 2.04
N SER A 25 -9.67 -11.87 1.86
CA SER A 25 -10.41 -12.63 0.85
C SER A 25 -9.91 -12.32 -0.56
N PHE A 26 -9.80 -11.03 -0.89
CA PHE A 26 -9.33 -10.56 -2.19
C PHE A 26 -7.92 -11.07 -2.49
N ALA A 27 -6.98 -10.93 -1.56
CA ALA A 27 -5.60 -11.31 -1.74
C ALA A 27 -5.39 -12.82 -1.95
N SER A 28 -6.27 -13.66 -1.38
CA SER A 28 -6.24 -15.11 -1.60
C SER A 28 -6.68 -15.52 -3.01
N ASP A 29 -7.46 -14.68 -3.71
CA ASP A 29 -7.98 -14.94 -5.04
C ASP A 29 -7.07 -14.41 -6.17
N LEU A 30 -6.00 -13.68 -5.82
CA LEU A 30 -5.11 -13.07 -6.79
C LEU A 30 -4.03 -14.03 -7.29
N PRO A 31 -3.72 -14.02 -8.60
CA PRO A 31 -2.60 -14.78 -9.17
C PRO A 31 -1.23 -14.13 -8.87
N THR A 32 -1.23 -12.90 -8.36
CA THR A 32 -0.05 -12.10 -8.06
C THR A 32 -0.13 -11.54 -6.64
N PRO A 33 0.99 -11.34 -5.94
CA PRO A 33 0.97 -10.80 -4.59
C PRO A 33 0.35 -9.40 -4.54
N LEU A 34 -0.46 -9.17 -3.52
CA LEU A 34 -0.95 -7.84 -3.17
C LEU A 34 0.17 -7.07 -2.46
N GLU A 35 0.46 -5.86 -2.93
CA GLU A 35 1.43 -4.96 -2.33
C GLU A 35 0.72 -3.86 -1.55
N LEU A 36 1.33 -3.47 -0.42
CA LEU A 36 1.00 -2.26 0.33
C LEU A 36 2.24 -1.38 0.36
N ILE A 37 2.13 -0.19 -0.20
CA ILE A 37 3.15 0.85 -0.17
C ILE A 37 2.68 1.90 0.83
N VAL A 38 3.57 2.25 1.75
CA VAL A 38 3.37 3.35 2.69
C VAL A 38 4.47 4.36 2.47
N ASP A 39 4.08 5.54 2.01
CA ASP A 39 4.97 6.65 1.70
C ASP A 39 4.64 7.81 2.62
N GLY A 40 5.64 8.49 3.17
CA GLY A 40 5.34 9.65 4.00
C GLY A 40 6.55 10.50 4.34
N GLY A 41 6.28 11.66 4.92
CA GLY A 41 7.31 12.62 5.30
C GLY A 41 6.77 13.73 6.20
N TYR A 42 7.68 14.53 6.71
CA TYR A 42 7.32 15.74 7.44
C TYR A 42 6.85 16.83 6.48
N VAL A 43 5.81 17.57 6.87
CA VAL A 43 5.37 18.78 6.16
C VAL A 43 5.69 20.01 7.02
N GLN A 44 6.22 21.08 6.41
CA GLN A 44 6.64 22.27 7.16
C GLN A 44 5.45 23.15 7.58
N ASP A 45 4.48 23.36 6.68
CA ASP A 45 3.21 24.02 7.00
C ASP A 45 2.09 23.28 6.25
N PRO A 46 1.06 22.74 6.95
CA PRO A 46 -0.08 22.11 6.31
C PRO A 46 -0.85 23.03 5.34
N CYS A 47 -0.76 24.35 5.54
CA CYS A 47 -1.44 25.34 4.71
C CYS A 47 -0.71 25.60 3.38
N ASP A 48 0.60 25.35 3.34
CA ASP A 48 1.45 25.54 2.17
C ASP A 48 1.87 24.19 1.52
N PHE A 49 1.20 23.08 1.90
CA PHE A 49 1.49 21.77 1.35
C PHE A 49 1.08 21.67 -0.12
N ASP A 50 2.07 21.48 -0.99
CA ASP A 50 1.91 21.10 -2.39
C ASP A 50 2.41 19.66 -2.58
N PRO A 51 1.53 18.69 -2.89
CA PRO A 51 1.92 17.29 -3.10
C PRO A 51 2.81 17.09 -4.34
N TYR A 52 2.94 18.10 -5.20
CA TYR A 52 3.78 18.09 -6.39
C TYR A 52 5.07 18.90 -6.23
N ALA A 53 5.28 19.56 -5.07
CA ALA A 53 6.49 20.33 -4.83
C ALA A 53 7.70 19.40 -4.66
N PRO A 54 8.84 19.72 -5.32
CA PRO A 54 10.06 18.96 -5.10
C PRO A 54 10.64 19.27 -3.72
N GLN A 55 10.98 18.20 -2.98
CA GLN A 55 11.75 18.13 -1.73
C GLN A 55 10.97 18.04 -0.41
N LEU A 56 10.13 17.03 -0.27
CA LEU A 56 10.03 16.36 1.04
C LEU A 56 10.96 15.15 1.04
N GLN A 57 11.63 14.89 2.15
CA GLN A 57 12.37 13.64 2.33
C GLN A 57 11.34 12.54 2.57
N TRP A 58 10.84 11.94 1.48
CA TRP A 58 9.89 10.85 1.57
C TRP A 58 10.58 9.57 2.03
N HIS A 59 9.91 8.89 2.94
CA HIS A 59 10.26 7.59 3.48
C HIS A 59 9.26 6.60 2.93
N GLN A 60 9.73 5.48 2.38
CA GLN A 60 8.88 4.49 1.71
C GLN A 60 9.08 3.11 2.31
N TYR A 61 7.97 2.41 2.54
CA TYR A 61 7.93 1.02 3.00
C TYR A 61 7.06 0.22 2.03
N LEU A 62 7.63 -0.86 1.48
CA LEU A 62 6.92 -1.80 0.62
C LEU A 62 6.69 -3.10 1.37
N PHE A 63 5.43 -3.49 1.47
CA PHE A 63 4.98 -4.75 2.02
C PHE A 63 4.33 -5.59 0.93
N GLU A 64 4.53 -6.90 1.02
CA GLU A 64 3.88 -7.88 0.15
C GLU A 64 3.04 -8.82 1.01
N TRP A 65 1.83 -9.13 0.57
CA TRP A 65 0.95 -10.07 1.24
C TRP A 65 1.39 -11.51 0.96
N ASP A 66 1.79 -12.21 2.02
CA ASP A 66 2.01 -13.66 2.00
C ASP A 66 0.68 -14.38 2.23
N THR A 67 0.23 -15.11 1.20
CA THR A 67 -1.01 -15.87 1.23
C THR A 67 -0.96 -17.05 2.21
N ILE A 68 0.24 -17.62 2.46
CA ILE A 68 0.40 -18.78 3.36
C ILE A 68 0.22 -18.35 4.81
N SER A 69 0.95 -17.32 5.24
CA SER A 69 0.84 -16.82 6.61
C SER A 69 -0.30 -15.82 6.82
N SER A 70 -0.98 -15.38 5.74
CA SER A 70 -2.00 -14.32 5.76
C SER A 70 -1.50 -13.05 6.41
N ARG A 71 -0.28 -12.62 6.04
CA ARG A 71 0.41 -11.48 6.64
C ARG A 71 1.17 -10.67 5.60
N PHE A 72 1.32 -9.38 5.86
CA PHE A 72 2.29 -8.53 5.20
C PHE A 72 3.71 -8.85 5.66
N VAL A 73 4.58 -9.00 4.68
CA VAL A 73 6.03 -9.15 4.84
C VAL A 73 6.69 -7.90 4.26
N LEU A 74 7.52 -7.23 5.06
CA LEU A 74 8.31 -6.09 4.58
C LEU A 74 9.32 -6.55 3.54
N LYS A 75 9.23 -6.03 2.31
CA LYS A 75 10.12 -6.37 1.19
C LYS A 75 11.25 -5.35 1.03
N SER A 76 10.94 -4.08 1.17
CA SER A 76 11.94 -3.01 1.11
C SER A 76 11.53 -1.81 1.96
N GLN A 77 12.54 -1.04 2.35
CA GLN A 77 12.39 0.26 2.99
C GLN A 77 13.42 1.21 2.38
N GLN A 78 12.98 2.40 1.99
CA GLN A 78 13.84 3.46 1.48
C GLN A 78 13.83 4.61 2.48
N SER A 79 15.03 5.06 2.86
CA SER A 79 15.23 6.12 3.85
C SER A 79 14.41 5.85 5.10
N PRO A 80 14.75 4.89 5.99
CA PRO A 80 13.96 4.68 7.19
C PRO A 80 14.03 5.93 8.08
N ALA A 81 12.89 6.43 8.54
CA ALA A 81 12.83 7.44 9.58
C ALA A 81 12.23 6.86 10.85
N GLU A 82 12.74 7.32 11.99
CA GLU A 82 12.32 6.87 13.31
C GLU A 82 10.81 7.01 13.52
N VAL A 83 10.23 8.09 13.00
CA VAL A 83 8.79 8.35 13.07
C VAL A 83 7.93 7.29 12.38
N PHE A 84 8.48 6.66 11.33
CA PHE A 84 7.85 5.56 10.61
C PHE A 84 8.28 4.18 11.12
N GLY A 85 9.10 4.12 12.18
CA GLY A 85 9.64 2.88 12.73
C GLY A 85 8.56 1.86 13.11
N ALA A 86 7.37 2.32 13.52
CA ALA A 86 6.22 1.46 13.82
C ALA A 86 5.75 0.62 12.61
N LEU A 87 5.99 1.08 11.37
CA LEU A 87 5.65 0.31 10.16
C LEU A 87 6.46 -0.98 10.06
N SER A 88 7.66 -1.05 10.64
CA SER A 88 8.45 -2.29 10.67
C SER A 88 7.75 -3.43 11.42
N GLN A 89 6.76 -3.11 12.26
CA GLN A 89 5.95 -4.06 13.02
C GLN A 89 4.65 -4.42 12.31
N LEU A 90 4.32 -3.80 11.18
CA LEU A 90 3.12 -4.11 10.41
C LEU A 90 3.19 -5.56 9.91
N ARG A 91 2.21 -6.38 10.30
CA ARG A 91 2.05 -7.77 9.85
C ARG A 91 0.69 -8.01 9.21
N THR A 92 -0.32 -7.23 9.55
CA THR A 92 -1.69 -7.37 9.07
C THR A 92 -2.35 -5.99 8.98
N LEU A 93 -3.47 -5.87 8.27
CA LEU A 93 -4.24 -4.61 8.30
C LEU A 93 -4.80 -4.29 9.69
N ASP A 94 -4.94 -5.29 10.56
CA ASP A 94 -5.39 -5.09 11.93
C ASP A 94 -4.36 -4.34 12.79
N ASP A 95 -3.08 -4.34 12.38
CA ASP A 95 -2.04 -3.57 13.08
C ASP A 95 -2.08 -2.08 12.73
N LEU A 96 -2.60 -1.72 11.54
CA LEU A 96 -2.61 -0.35 11.03
C LEU A 96 -3.26 0.65 12.01
N PRO A 97 -4.45 0.42 12.60
CA PRO A 97 -5.05 1.36 13.56
C PRO A 97 -4.09 1.83 14.66
N SER A 98 -3.32 0.90 15.23
CA SER A 98 -2.36 1.21 16.30
C SER A 98 -1.19 2.07 15.80
N ILE A 99 -0.69 1.75 14.59
CA ILE A 99 0.38 2.50 13.91
C ILE A 99 -0.11 3.90 13.53
N LEU A 100 -1.31 4.03 12.95
CA LEU A 100 -1.89 5.31 12.56
C LEU A 100 -2.10 6.22 13.78
N ARG A 101 -2.58 5.66 14.90
CA ARG A 101 -2.69 6.39 16.18
C ARG A 101 -1.32 6.90 16.65
N ALA A 102 -0.27 6.10 16.52
CA ALA A 102 1.09 6.54 16.85
C ALA A 102 1.60 7.68 15.94
N PHE A 103 1.12 7.78 14.71
CA PHE A 103 1.44 8.92 13.84
C PHE A 103 0.73 10.21 14.26
N THR A 104 -0.49 10.11 14.81
CA THR A 104 -1.24 11.31 15.25
C THR A 104 -0.57 12.10 16.38
N SER A 105 0.36 11.50 17.13
CA SER A 105 1.12 12.22 18.17
C SER A 105 2.24 13.10 17.62
N ASN A 106 2.59 12.95 16.34
CA ASN A 106 3.60 13.75 15.68
C ASN A 106 2.94 14.92 14.96
N ALA A 107 3.35 16.14 15.32
CA ALA A 107 2.91 17.31 14.59
C ALA A 107 3.53 17.27 13.17
N TRP A 108 2.67 17.17 12.17
CA TRP A 108 2.96 17.48 10.76
C TRP A 108 3.62 16.33 9.97
N LEU A 109 2.92 15.20 9.92
CA LEU A 109 3.21 14.11 9.00
C LEU A 109 2.18 14.05 7.88
N TRP A 110 2.67 13.84 6.66
CA TRP A 110 1.87 13.34 5.55
C TRP A 110 2.19 11.86 5.34
N VAL A 111 1.16 11.05 5.13
CA VAL A 111 1.30 9.61 4.88
C VAL A 111 0.29 9.17 3.83
N ASP A 112 0.79 8.57 2.77
CA ASP A 112 0.02 7.93 1.72
C ASP A 112 0.06 6.41 1.88
N PHE A 113 -1.10 5.80 1.69
CA PHE A 113 -1.27 4.36 1.67
C PHE A 113 -1.75 3.96 0.28
N PHE A 114 -0.93 3.18 -0.42
CA PHE A 114 -1.29 2.61 -1.71
C PHE A 114 -1.35 1.09 -1.58
N MET A 115 -2.50 0.51 -1.87
CA MET A 115 -2.66 -0.94 -1.93
C MET A 115 -2.99 -1.33 -3.36
N GLY A 116 -2.22 -2.25 -3.91
CA GLY A 116 -2.36 -2.59 -5.32
C GLY A 116 -1.52 -3.77 -5.73
N ILE A 117 -1.51 -4.02 -7.03
CA ILE A 117 -0.82 -5.15 -7.62
C ILE A 117 0.13 -4.58 -8.65
N ARG A 118 1.39 -4.98 -8.57
CA ARG A 118 2.44 -4.45 -9.43
C ARG A 118 2.58 -5.29 -10.69
N PHE A 119 2.55 -4.62 -11.84
CA PHE A 119 2.86 -5.21 -13.13
C PHE A 119 4.07 -4.50 -13.73
N GLN A 120 4.95 -5.28 -14.35
CA GLN A 120 6.01 -4.74 -15.19
C GLN A 120 5.55 -4.80 -16.64
N ILE A 121 5.44 -3.63 -17.27
CA ILE A 121 5.21 -3.53 -18.71
C ILE A 121 6.57 -3.63 -19.38
N LEU A 122 6.76 -4.65 -20.20
CA LEU A 122 7.97 -4.82 -21.00
C LEU A 122 7.77 -4.16 -22.37
N ASP A 123 8.84 -3.55 -22.86
CA ASP A 123 8.85 -2.90 -24.17
C ASP A 123 8.84 -3.94 -25.30
N ALA A 124 8.44 -3.52 -26.51
CA ALA A 124 8.23 -4.45 -27.64
C ALA A 124 9.51 -5.16 -28.12
N ASP A 125 10.69 -4.69 -27.72
CA ASP A 125 11.99 -5.27 -28.08
C ASP A 125 12.33 -6.48 -27.18
N LEU A 126 11.57 -7.56 -27.36
CA LEU A 126 11.67 -8.83 -26.61
C LEU A 126 12.92 -9.66 -26.96
N SER A 127 13.94 -9.05 -27.55
CA SER A 127 15.09 -9.75 -28.14
C SER A 127 16.02 -10.43 -27.11
N LYS A 128 15.76 -10.31 -25.80
CA LYS A 128 16.68 -10.78 -24.76
C LYS A 128 16.11 -11.58 -23.58
N GLU A 129 14.82 -11.87 -23.48
CA GLU A 129 14.32 -12.53 -22.26
C GLU A 129 13.49 -13.79 -22.49
N ALA A 130 13.86 -14.84 -21.74
CA ALA A 130 13.11 -16.08 -21.57
C ALA A 130 11.94 -15.94 -20.58
N THR A 131 11.63 -14.71 -20.15
CA THR A 131 10.57 -14.42 -19.19
C THR A 131 9.22 -14.53 -19.89
N PRO A 132 8.28 -15.37 -19.43
CA PRO A 132 6.96 -15.46 -20.04
C PRO A 132 6.22 -14.13 -19.90
N VAL A 133 5.88 -13.51 -21.03
CA VAL A 133 5.12 -12.25 -21.10
C VAL A 133 3.68 -12.56 -21.45
N TRP A 134 2.73 -12.01 -20.69
CA TRP A 134 1.32 -12.12 -21.03
C TRP A 134 0.95 -11.13 -22.14
N GLY A 135 0.34 -11.65 -23.21
CA GLY A 135 -0.38 -10.80 -24.16
C GLY A 135 -1.64 -10.22 -23.52
N ALA A 136 -2.30 -9.30 -24.22
CA ALA A 136 -3.55 -8.68 -23.73
C ALA A 136 -4.65 -9.72 -23.41
N SER A 137 -4.79 -10.77 -24.24
CA SER A 137 -5.73 -11.86 -24.00
C SER A 137 -5.38 -12.66 -22.75
N ASP A 138 -4.09 -12.92 -22.53
CA ASP A 138 -3.61 -13.68 -21.38
C ASP A 138 -3.76 -12.86 -20.09
N PHE A 139 -3.52 -11.55 -20.15
CA PHE A 139 -3.75 -10.66 -19.02
C PHE A 139 -5.22 -10.64 -18.61
N TRP A 140 -6.15 -10.61 -19.59
CA TRP A 140 -7.56 -10.73 -19.30
C TRP A 140 -7.91 -12.09 -18.66
N ALA A 141 -7.48 -13.18 -19.31
CA ALA A 141 -7.86 -14.54 -18.93
C ALA A 141 -7.24 -15.00 -17.60
N ASN A 142 -6.04 -14.53 -17.27
CA ASN A 142 -5.32 -14.96 -16.07
C ASN A 142 -5.42 -13.98 -14.90
N PHE A 143 -5.86 -12.73 -15.11
CA PHE A 143 -5.90 -11.72 -14.05
C PHE A 143 -7.22 -10.95 -13.99
N LEU A 144 -7.60 -10.22 -15.05
CA LEU A 144 -8.79 -9.34 -14.96
C LEU A 144 -10.09 -10.10 -14.71
N CYS A 145 -10.21 -11.34 -15.18
CA CYS A 145 -11.37 -12.18 -14.90
C CYS A 145 -11.54 -12.47 -13.40
N HIS A 146 -10.44 -12.62 -12.65
CA HIS A 146 -10.43 -12.83 -11.19
C HIS A 146 -10.79 -11.56 -10.43
N LEU A 147 -10.53 -10.38 -11.02
CA LEU A 147 -10.96 -9.09 -10.47
C LEU A 147 -12.43 -8.77 -10.74
N SER A 148 -13.07 -9.43 -11.71
CA SER A 148 -14.44 -9.11 -12.13
C SER A 148 -15.49 -9.07 -10.99
N PRO A 149 -15.44 -9.93 -9.94
CA PRO A 149 -16.38 -9.84 -8.82
C PRO A 149 -16.23 -8.56 -7.98
N TRP A 150 -15.10 -7.86 -8.11
CA TRP A 150 -14.70 -6.72 -7.29
C TRP A 150 -14.81 -5.36 -8.02
N LEU A 151 -15.07 -5.36 -9.33
CA LEU A 151 -15.13 -4.17 -10.18
C LEU A 151 -16.54 -3.55 -10.32
N ILE A 152 -17.47 -3.90 -9.43
CA ILE A 152 -18.90 -3.49 -9.48
C ILE A 152 -19.13 -2.21 -8.68
#